data_AF-A0A7I8D9Q5-F1
#
_entry.id   AF-A0A7I8D9Q5-F1
#
_cell.length_a   1.000
_cell.length_b   1.000
_cell.length_c   1.000
_cell.angle_alpha   90.00
_cell.angle_beta   90.00
_cell.angle_gamma   90.00
#
_symmetry.space_group_name_H-M   'P 1'
#
loop_
_entity.id
_entity.type
_entity.pdbx_description
1 polymer ?
#
loop_
_entity_poly.entity_id
_entity_poly.type
_entity_poly.pdbx_seq_one_letter_code
_entity_poly.pdbx_strand_id
1 'polypeptide(L)'
;MSIYNYGFLDENTKKEIRRKLLKAVAIPGYQVPFGSRELPIARGWGTGGLQITLSIVGKDDIVKVIDQGCDDSVNACNLRELIAETTNVETTMDTLKATIIQTRHRIPEEKMKEHQIRVFQVPYPEALR
;
A
#
# COMPACT_ATOMS: atom_id res chain seq x y z
N MET A 1 20.84 -3.47 -10.84
CA MET A 1 20.63 -2.08 -10.36
C MET A 1 19.39 -1.58 -11.08
N SER A 2 18.30 -1.33 -10.36
CA SER A 2 16.99 -1.00 -10.96
C SER A 2 17.04 0.36 -11.65
N ILE A 3 16.41 0.47 -12.83
CA ILE A 3 16.28 1.73 -13.61
C ILE A 3 15.27 2.68 -12.93
N TYR A 4 14.48 2.18 -11.98
CA TYR A 4 13.42 2.92 -11.30
C TYR A 4 13.88 3.51 -9.96
N ASN A 5 13.21 4.59 -9.52
CA ASN A 5 13.34 5.07 -8.15
C ASN A 5 12.93 3.97 -7.16
N TYR A 6 13.48 4.01 -5.95
CA TYR A 6 13.05 3.11 -4.86
C TYR A 6 11.54 3.22 -4.65
N GLY A 7 10.79 2.13 -4.75
CA GLY A 7 9.33 2.15 -4.69
C GLY A 7 8.66 2.75 -5.92
N PHE A 8 9.30 2.70 -7.09
CA PHE A 8 8.81 3.09 -8.42
C PHE A 8 8.53 4.60 -8.63
N LEU A 9 7.82 5.23 -7.70
CA LEU A 9 7.40 6.63 -7.74
C LEU A 9 8.60 7.58 -7.61
N ASP A 10 8.53 8.71 -8.30
CA ASP A 10 9.46 9.82 -8.08
C ASP A 10 9.27 10.47 -6.70
N GLU A 11 10.30 11.17 -6.22
CA GLU A 11 10.31 11.77 -4.88
C GLU A 11 9.27 12.90 -4.71
N ASN A 12 8.90 13.62 -5.77
CA ASN A 12 7.88 14.66 -5.69
C ASN A 12 6.49 14.05 -5.47
N THR A 13 6.18 12.96 -6.18
CA THR A 13 4.96 12.19 -6.01
C THR A 13 4.87 11.61 -4.60
N LYS A 14 5.95 10.97 -4.10
CA LYS A 14 5.98 10.49 -2.70
C LYS A 14 5.78 11.62 -1.69
N LYS A 15 6.45 12.77 -1.90
CA LYS A 15 6.32 13.95 -1.03
C LYS A 15 4.90 14.52 -1.02
N GLU A 16 4.21 14.51 -2.15
CA GLU A 16 2.79 14.88 -2.19
C GLU A 16 1.95 13.91 -1.37
N ILE A 17 2.04 12.60 -1.66
CA ILE A 17 1.26 11.56 -0.97
C ILE A 17 1.49 11.62 0.53
N ARG A 18 2.74 11.70 0.99
CA ARG A 18 3.09 11.83 2.41
C ARG A 18 2.44 13.05 3.09
N ARG A 19 2.41 14.22 2.43
CA ARG A 19 1.72 15.41 2.96
C ARG A 19 0.21 15.20 3.07
N LYS A 20 -0.39 14.47 2.13
CA LYS A 20 -1.82 14.16 2.12
C LYS A 20 -2.17 13.12 3.20
N LEU A 21 -1.31 12.13 3.41
CA LEU A 21 -1.43 11.18 4.52
C LEU A 21 -1.37 11.88 5.88
N LEU A 22 -0.43 12.81 6.07
CA LEU A 22 -0.37 13.61 7.32
C LEU A 22 -1.65 14.42 7.55
N LYS A 23 -2.25 14.98 6.48
CA LYS A 23 -3.55 15.65 6.57
C LYS A 23 -4.69 14.67 6.91
N ALA A 24 -4.68 13.47 6.33
CA ALA A 24 -5.69 12.44 6.60
C ALA A 24 -5.64 11.95 8.05
N VAL A 25 -4.43 11.81 8.62
CA VAL A 25 -4.24 11.48 10.04
C VAL A 25 -4.77 12.61 10.94
N ALA A 26 -4.51 13.87 10.57
CA ALA A 26 -4.95 15.03 11.33
C ALA A 26 -6.47 15.28 11.25
N ILE A 27 -7.17 14.69 10.27
CA ILE A 27 -8.62 14.84 10.07
C ILE A 27 -9.23 13.44 9.81
N PRO A 28 -9.39 12.61 10.85
CA PRO A 28 -9.85 11.23 10.69
C PRO A 28 -11.20 11.14 9.96
N GLY A 29 -11.26 10.29 8.92
CA GLY A 29 -12.46 10.08 8.11
C GLY A 29 -12.68 11.09 6.97
N TYR A 30 -11.93 12.19 6.92
CA TYR A 30 -12.00 13.12 5.79
C TYR A 30 -11.27 12.55 4.56
N GLN A 31 -11.94 12.56 3.42
CA GLN A 31 -11.40 12.09 2.14
C GLN A 31 -10.44 13.14 1.56
N VAL A 32 -9.15 13.00 1.84
CA VAL A 32 -8.13 13.93 1.35
C VAL A 32 -7.82 13.67 -0.14
N PRO A 33 -8.07 14.62 -1.06
CA PRO A 33 -7.72 14.44 -2.47
C PRO A 33 -6.20 14.53 -2.69
N PHE A 34 -5.66 13.65 -3.52
CA PHE A 34 -4.27 13.67 -3.97
C PHE A 34 -4.18 13.35 -5.47
N GLY A 35 -3.12 13.84 -6.13
CA GLY A 35 -2.87 13.62 -7.55
C GLY A 35 -2.35 12.21 -7.82
N SER A 36 -3.26 11.26 -8.11
CA SER A 36 -2.87 9.91 -8.51
C SER A 36 -2.02 9.93 -9.78
N ARG A 37 -0.98 9.10 -9.81
CA ARG A 37 -0.18 8.83 -11.00
C ARG A 37 -0.62 7.55 -11.68
N GLU A 38 -0.21 7.41 -12.94
CA GLU A 38 -0.31 6.15 -13.64
C GLU A 38 0.73 5.17 -13.10
N LEU A 39 0.32 3.91 -13.00
CA LEU A 39 1.12 2.80 -12.51
C LEU A 39 1.05 1.67 -13.54
N PRO A 40 1.98 0.70 -13.52
CA PRO A 40 1.94 -0.47 -14.41
C PRO A 40 0.86 -1.49 -14.00
N ILE A 41 -0.30 -1.00 -13.54
CA ILE A 41 -1.49 -1.77 -13.17
C ILE A 41 -2.74 -0.98 -13.56
N ALA A 42 -3.80 -1.68 -13.97
CA ALA A 42 -5.04 -1.04 -14.39
C ALA A 42 -5.74 -0.30 -13.23
N ARG A 43 -6.42 0.82 -13.52
CA ARG A 43 -7.27 1.49 -12.53
C ARG A 43 -8.36 0.51 -12.06
N GLY A 44 -8.67 0.56 -10.76
CA GLY A 44 -9.58 -0.40 -10.11
C GLY A 44 -8.88 -1.63 -9.53
N TRP A 45 -7.60 -1.87 -9.84
CA TRP A 45 -6.79 -2.97 -9.30
C TRP A 45 -5.90 -2.53 -8.12
N GLY A 46 -6.38 -1.59 -7.30
CA GLY A 46 -5.68 -1.21 -6.07
C GLY A 46 -4.59 -0.15 -6.20
N THR A 47 -4.56 0.63 -7.30
CA THR A 47 -3.58 1.70 -7.56
C THR A 47 -3.43 2.72 -6.42
N GLY A 48 -4.52 3.07 -5.73
CA GLY A 48 -4.48 3.98 -4.59
C GLY A 48 -3.70 3.40 -3.41
N GLY A 49 -4.01 2.15 -3.04
CA GLY A 49 -3.29 1.43 -1.98
C GLY A 49 -1.82 1.23 -2.32
N LEU A 50 -1.52 0.84 -3.57
CA LEU A 50 -0.14 0.67 -4.02
C LEU A 50 0.66 1.97 -3.93
N GLN A 51 0.11 3.10 -4.37
CA GLN A 51 0.80 4.39 -4.27
C GLN A 51 1.10 4.80 -2.82
N ILE A 52 0.18 4.51 -1.90
CA ILE A 52 0.41 4.75 -0.47
C ILE A 52 1.54 3.86 0.03
N THR A 53 1.48 2.55 -0.21
CA THR A 53 2.50 1.58 0.22
C THR A 53 3.89 1.96 -0.30
N LEU A 54 4.01 2.23 -1.60
CA LEU A 54 5.26 2.65 -2.24
C LEU A 54 5.79 4.01 -1.73
N SER A 55 4.92 4.84 -1.15
CA SER A 55 5.30 6.13 -0.56
C SER A 55 5.73 6.03 0.89
N ILE A 56 5.30 5.01 1.64
CA ILE A 56 5.60 4.87 3.08
C ILE A 56 6.63 3.80 3.39
N VAL A 57 6.80 2.81 2.51
CA VAL A 57 7.75 1.70 2.70
C VAL A 57 9.19 2.20 2.82
N GLY A 58 9.87 1.74 3.86
CA GLY A 58 11.29 1.91 4.13
C GLY A 58 12.07 0.62 3.91
N LYS A 59 13.41 0.73 3.94
CA LYS A 59 14.31 -0.40 3.61
C LYS A 59 14.23 -1.58 4.58
N ASP A 60 13.81 -1.31 5.81
CA ASP A 60 13.74 -2.30 6.90
C ASP A 60 12.31 -2.83 7.10
N ASP A 61 11.36 -2.43 6.25
CA ASP A 61 9.99 -2.91 6.32
C ASP A 61 9.86 -4.35 5.80
N ILE A 62 8.89 -5.07 6.34
CA ILE A 62 8.45 -6.38 5.87
C ILE A 62 7.02 -6.24 5.35
N VAL A 63 6.82 -6.48 4.06
CA VAL A 63 5.53 -6.21 3.40
C VAL A 63 4.71 -7.48 3.21
N LYS A 64 3.46 -7.47 3.69
CA LYS A 64 2.44 -8.47 3.38
C LYS A 64 1.39 -7.84 2.46
N VAL A 65 0.94 -8.60 1.46
CA VAL A 65 -0.15 -8.18 0.57
C VAL A 65 -1.19 -9.28 0.49
N ILE A 66 -2.46 -8.93 0.70
CA ILE A 66 -3.59 -9.87 0.62
C ILE A 66 -4.74 -9.29 -0.20
N ASP A 67 -5.43 -10.16 -0.94
CA ASP A 67 -6.72 -9.86 -1.60
C ASP A 67 -7.74 -10.92 -1.19
N GLN A 68 -8.91 -10.52 -0.71
CA GLN A 68 -9.92 -11.40 -0.10
C GLN A 68 -9.37 -12.23 1.08
N GLY A 69 -8.28 -11.78 1.72
CA GLY A 69 -7.61 -12.53 2.77
C GLY A 69 -6.67 -13.64 2.25
N CYS A 70 -6.45 -13.71 0.94
CA CYS A 70 -5.55 -14.65 0.29
C CYS A 70 -4.28 -13.94 -0.18
N ASP A 71 -3.14 -14.45 0.27
CA ASP A 71 -1.82 -14.00 -0.17
C ASP A 71 -1.48 -14.40 -1.62
N ASP A 72 -2.07 -15.49 -2.11
CA ASP A 72 -1.75 -16.12 -3.40
C ASP A 72 -2.74 -15.75 -4.51
N SER A 73 -3.65 -14.82 -4.25
CA SER A 73 -4.49 -14.27 -5.31
C SER A 73 -3.61 -13.57 -6.37
N VAL A 74 -4.05 -13.60 -7.63
CA VAL A 74 -3.33 -12.97 -8.75
C VAL A 74 -2.98 -11.51 -8.46
N ASN A 75 -3.93 -10.75 -7.89
CA ASN A 75 -3.71 -9.36 -7.54
C ASN A 75 -2.71 -9.20 -6.39
N ALA A 76 -2.80 -10.01 -5.32
CA ALA A 76 -1.87 -9.95 -4.21
C ALA A 76 -0.44 -10.30 -4.64
N CYS A 77 -0.26 -11.37 -5.43
CA CYS A 77 1.04 -11.77 -5.98
C CYS A 77 1.66 -10.64 -6.81
N ASN A 78 0.95 -10.14 -7.82
CA ASN A 78 1.46 -9.10 -8.72
C ASN A 78 1.85 -7.81 -7.97
N LEU A 79 1.05 -7.40 -6.97
CA LEU A 79 1.35 -6.20 -6.19
C LEU A 79 2.54 -6.42 -5.24
N ARG A 80 2.63 -7.58 -4.60
CA ARG A 80 3.76 -7.95 -3.74
C ARG A 80 5.06 -8.03 -4.54
N GLU A 81 5.03 -8.66 -5.71
CA GLU A 81 6.18 -8.74 -6.63
C GLU A 81 6.64 -7.36 -7.06
N LEU A 82 5.72 -6.49 -7.53
CA LEU A 82 6.07 -5.12 -7.91
C LEU A 82 6.68 -4.31 -6.76
N ILE A 83 6.16 -4.47 -5.54
CA ILE A 83 6.75 -3.85 -4.34
C ILE A 83 8.16 -4.38 -4.12
N ALA A 84 8.34 -5.71 -4.08
CA ALA A 84 9.64 -6.35 -3.85
C ALA A 84 10.67 -5.95 -4.92
N GLU A 85 10.32 -5.99 -6.20
CA GLU A 85 11.22 -5.65 -7.30
C GLU A 85 11.66 -4.19 -7.30
N THR A 86 10.81 -3.28 -6.83
CA THR A 86 11.08 -1.83 -6.84
C THR A 86 11.69 -1.32 -5.54
N THR A 87 11.66 -2.11 -4.47
CA THR A 87 12.13 -1.69 -3.12
C THR A 87 13.17 -2.63 -2.51
N ASN A 88 13.30 -3.87 -2.99
CA ASN A 88 14.10 -4.94 -2.38
C ASN A 88 13.77 -5.23 -0.90
N VAL A 89 12.56 -4.91 -0.44
CA VAL A 89 12.12 -5.25 0.93
C VAL A 89 11.78 -6.72 1.06
N GLU A 90 11.88 -7.25 2.28
CA GLU A 90 11.39 -8.58 2.59
C GLU A 90 9.85 -8.60 2.45
N THR A 91 9.32 -9.70 1.93
CA THR A 91 7.87 -9.93 1.90
C THR A 91 7.51 -11.16 2.71
N THR A 92 6.30 -11.17 3.27
CA THR A 92 5.87 -12.24 4.16
C THR A 92 4.40 -12.58 3.97
N MET A 93 4.07 -13.83 4.27
CA MET A 93 2.68 -14.30 4.41
C MET A 93 2.23 -14.34 5.88
N ASP A 94 3.14 -14.10 6.83
CA ASP A 94 2.84 -14.09 8.26
C ASP A 94 2.42 -12.68 8.68
N THR A 95 1.15 -12.52 9.07
CA THR A 95 0.61 -11.23 9.50
C THR A 95 1.40 -10.63 10.65
N LEU A 96 1.91 -11.44 11.59
CA LEU A 96 2.60 -10.94 12.79
C LEU A 96 4.05 -10.53 12.54
N LYS A 97 4.61 -10.90 11.38
CA LYS A 97 5.94 -10.46 10.92
C LYS A 97 5.90 -9.19 10.08
N ALA A 98 4.78 -8.93 9.40
CA ALA A 98 4.66 -7.75 8.54
C ALA A 98 4.74 -6.44 9.34
N THR A 99 5.43 -5.44 8.81
CA THR A 99 5.36 -4.06 9.30
C THR A 99 4.33 -3.25 8.52
N ILE A 100 4.14 -3.56 7.23
CA ILE A 100 3.11 -3.00 6.36
C ILE A 100 2.26 -4.12 5.78
N ILE A 101 0.94 -3.98 5.89
CA ILE A 101 -0.04 -4.91 5.32
C ILE A 101 -0.91 -4.15 4.33
N GLN A 102 -0.71 -4.41 3.03
CA GLN A 102 -1.62 -3.92 2.00
C GLN A 102 -2.75 -4.93 1.79
N THR A 103 -3.99 -4.49 1.92
CA THR A 103 -5.14 -5.40 1.88
C THR A 103 -6.27 -4.89 1.01
N ARG A 104 -6.95 -5.83 0.35
CA ARG A 104 -8.24 -5.64 -0.31
C ARG A 104 -9.31 -6.49 0.35
N HIS A 105 -10.36 -5.83 0.83
CA HIS A 105 -11.61 -6.39 1.38
C HIS A 105 -11.52 -7.17 2.70
N ARG A 106 -10.33 -7.39 3.29
CA ARG A 106 -10.21 -8.12 4.57
C ARG A 106 -9.31 -7.42 5.57
N ILE A 107 -9.61 -7.65 6.84
CA ILE A 107 -8.71 -7.40 7.95
C ILE A 107 -8.19 -8.79 8.38
N PRO A 108 -6.87 -8.97 8.60
CA PRO A 108 -6.35 -10.21 9.16
C PRO A 108 -7.02 -10.57 10.49
N GLU A 109 -7.23 -11.86 10.74
CA GLU A 109 -7.84 -12.34 12.00
C GLU A 109 -6.85 -12.28 13.17
N GLU A 110 -5.54 -12.35 12.90
CA GLU A 110 -4.54 -12.26 13.94
C GLU A 110 -4.56 -10.89 14.62
N LYS A 111 -4.40 -10.90 15.94
CA LYS A 111 -4.34 -9.67 16.74
C LYS A 111 -3.07 -8.89 16.39
N MET A 112 -3.25 -7.81 15.65
CA MET A 112 -2.15 -6.98 15.17
C MET A 112 -1.39 -6.25 16.29
N LYS A 113 -0.16 -5.85 15.96
CA LYS A 113 0.75 -5.10 16.82
C LYS A 113 0.68 -3.60 16.51
N GLU A 114 1.03 -2.78 17.51
CA GLU A 114 0.90 -1.31 17.48
C GLU A 114 1.65 -0.63 16.32
N HIS A 115 2.81 -1.18 15.91
CA HIS A 115 3.66 -0.60 14.87
C HIS A 115 3.23 -0.96 13.44
N GLN A 116 2.22 -1.82 13.27
CA GLN A 116 1.82 -2.29 11.94
C GLN A 116 0.95 -1.26 11.23
N ILE A 117 1.30 -0.94 9.98
CA ILE A 117 0.50 -0.06 9.13
C ILE A 117 -0.35 -0.91 8.18
N ARG A 118 -1.66 -0.71 8.22
CA ARG A 118 -2.59 -1.31 7.23
C ARG A 118 -2.94 -0.31 6.16
N VAL A 119 -2.79 -0.71 4.90
CA VAL A 119 -3.17 0.06 3.72
C VAL A 119 -4.33 -0.62 3.01
N PHE A 120 -5.51 -0.01 3.09
CA PHE A 120 -6.72 -0.55 2.46
C PHE A 120 -6.85 -0.08 1.00
N GLN A 121 -7.13 -1.01 0.10
CA GLN A 121 -7.55 -0.70 -1.26
C GLN A 121 -9.04 -0.36 -1.27
N VAL A 122 -9.37 0.89 -1.62
CA VAL A 122 -10.73 1.41 -1.59
C VAL A 122 -11.17 1.77 -3.02
N PRO A 123 -12.18 1.08 -3.59
CA PRO A 123 -12.67 1.38 -4.94
C PRO A 123 -13.49 2.67 -4.99
N TYR A 124 -14.35 2.88 -4.00
CA TYR A 124 -15.20 4.06 -3.84
C TYR A 124 -15.01 4.62 -2.43
N PRO A 125 -14.42 5.82 -2.28
CA PRO A 125 -14.14 6.40 -0.97
C PRO A 125 -15.33 7.13 -0.35
N GLU A 126 -16.33 7.52 -1.16
CA GLU A 126 -17.50 8.26 -0.71
C GLU A 126 -18.57 7.30 -0.18
N ALA A 127 -18.86 7.38 1.11
CA ALA A 127 -19.84 6.51 1.78
C ALA A 127 -21.29 6.89 1.45
N LEU A 128 -21.54 8.13 1.00
CA LEU A 128 -22.87 8.63 0.62
C LEU A 128 -23.21 8.45 -0.87
N ARG A 129 -22.38 7.70 -1.61
CA ARG A 129 -22.58 7.45 -3.04
C ARG A 129 -23.47 6.25 -3.32
#